data_AF-A0A7C3GCS0-F1
#
_entry.id   AF-A0A7C3GCS0-F1
#
_cell.length_a   1.000
_cell.length_b   1.000
_cell.length_c   1.000
_cell.angle_alpha   90.00
_cell.angle_beta   90.00
_cell.angle_gamma   90.00
#
_symmetry.space_group_name_H-M   'P 1'
#
loop_
_entity.id
_entity.type
_entity.pdbx_description
1 polymer ?
#
loop_
_entity_poly.entity_id
_entity_poly.type
_entity_poly.pdbx_seq_one_letter_code
_entity_poly.pdbx_strand_id
1 'polypeptide(L)'
;MKRIIGRAKFETGGEARNNESAGEKSFEQKQEEVIKQLEMVDTVAEKLKEKYSQYETLSLFVDHLASTEKIFIIARQTNAGFDKTKTKFLESQMELMAEESGIDKKIYEKILNDFANASDNVLAISVIAENLKRQYRNREGGEDCLQFIDYIKEALLAFANITSNDLGWDEIEAEKLRIIEDKMKLLSADGNPEIETLRSIYEEFKKELEEQKKTNDNQTEKNAQDK
;
A
#
# COMPACT_ATOMS: atom_id res chain seq x y z
N MET A 1 78.97 -10.69 -21.14
CA MET A 1 78.15 -11.75 -21.79
C MET A 1 76.68 -11.48 -21.50
N LYS A 2 75.82 -11.72 -22.50
CA LYS A 2 74.36 -11.52 -22.52
C LYS A 2 73.64 -12.22 -21.34
N ARG A 3 72.58 -11.60 -20.81
CA ARG A 3 71.18 -12.03 -21.00
C ARG A 3 70.17 -10.98 -20.50
N ILE A 4 69.26 -10.66 -21.41
CA ILE A 4 67.96 -10.02 -21.24
C ILE A 4 66.97 -11.09 -20.73
N ILE A 5 65.86 -10.64 -20.10
CA ILE A 5 64.51 -11.24 -19.89
C ILE A 5 64.13 -10.99 -18.42
N GLY A 6 63.00 -10.38 -18.04
CA GLY A 6 61.82 -9.91 -18.76
C GLY A 6 60.88 -9.19 -17.79
N ARG A 7 60.02 -8.33 -18.34
CA ARG A 7 58.95 -7.59 -17.66
C ARG A 7 57.95 -8.51 -16.95
N ALA A 8 57.47 -8.08 -15.80
CA ALA A 8 56.08 -8.29 -15.39
C ALA A 8 55.57 -7.00 -14.76
N LYS A 9 54.84 -6.20 -15.54
CA LYS A 9 53.93 -5.18 -15.00
C LYS A 9 52.68 -5.93 -14.56
N PHE A 10 52.42 -5.97 -13.26
CA PHE A 10 51.10 -6.30 -12.75
C PHE A 10 50.25 -5.03 -12.85
N GLU A 11 49.54 -4.91 -13.97
CA GLU A 11 48.28 -4.16 -14.00
C GLU A 11 47.23 -5.10 -13.38
N THR A 12 46.76 -4.78 -12.18
CA THR A 12 45.51 -5.37 -11.67
C THR A 12 44.48 -4.27 -11.60
N GLY A 13 43.41 -4.52 -12.35
CA GLY A 13 42.35 -3.60 -12.73
C GLY A 13 41.69 -2.89 -11.56
N GLY A 14 41.50 -1.58 -11.73
CA GLY A 14 40.43 -0.86 -11.08
C GLY A 14 39.10 -1.20 -11.74
N GLU A 15 38.44 -2.27 -11.28
CA GLU A 15 37.05 -2.59 -11.64
C GLU A 15 36.26 -3.16 -10.44
N ALA A 16 36.48 -2.61 -9.23
CA ALA A 16 35.77 -3.08 -8.02
C ALA A 16 34.85 -2.03 -7.37
N ARG A 17 34.75 -0.79 -7.88
CA ARG A 17 34.04 0.29 -7.17
C ARG A 17 32.67 0.69 -7.71
N ASN A 18 32.21 0.15 -8.84
CA ASN A 18 30.94 0.56 -9.45
C ASN A 18 29.78 -0.44 -9.26
N ASN A 19 30.04 -1.67 -8.79
CA ASN A 19 28.99 -2.70 -8.62
C ASN A 19 28.36 -2.76 -7.21
N GLU A 20 29.07 -2.32 -6.16
CA GLU A 20 28.52 -2.31 -4.79
C GLU A 20 27.40 -1.28 -4.64
N SER A 21 27.57 -0.08 -5.23
CA SER A 21 26.61 1.03 -5.14
C SER A 21 25.25 0.75 -5.79
N ALA A 22 25.19 -0.10 -6.83
CA ALA A 22 23.93 -0.46 -7.49
C ALA A 22 23.18 -1.59 -6.77
N GLY A 23 23.92 -2.52 -6.13
CA GLY A 23 23.35 -3.61 -5.34
C GLY A 23 22.76 -3.14 -4.02
N GLU A 24 23.44 -2.22 -3.32
CA GLU A 24 22.95 -1.62 -2.06
C GLU A 24 21.68 -0.81 -2.29
N LYS A 25 21.63 0.03 -3.34
CA LYS A 25 20.40 0.78 -3.70
C LYS A 25 19.22 -0.12 -4.04
N SER A 26 19.46 -1.27 -4.68
CA SER A 26 18.40 -2.23 -4.99
C SER A 26 17.87 -2.96 -3.75
N PHE A 27 18.73 -3.18 -2.76
CA PHE A 27 18.36 -3.81 -1.50
C PHE A 27 17.62 -2.84 -0.56
N GLU A 28 18.10 -1.60 -0.43
CA GLU A 28 17.45 -0.53 0.33
C GLU A 28 16.03 -0.26 -0.20
N GLN A 29 15.85 -0.18 -1.52
CA GLN A 29 14.54 -0.02 -2.15
C GLN A 29 13.58 -1.19 -1.85
N LYS A 30 14.09 -2.43 -1.80
CA LYS A 30 13.27 -3.60 -1.44
C LYS A 30 12.91 -3.63 0.04
N GLN A 31 13.79 -3.12 0.91
CA GLN A 31 13.47 -2.97 2.33
C GLN A 31 12.43 -1.88 2.57
N GLU A 32 12.58 -0.73 1.90
CA GLU A 32 11.62 0.37 1.99
C GLU A 32 10.22 -0.05 1.52
N GLU A 33 10.15 -0.83 0.43
CA GLU A 33 8.89 -1.40 -0.05
C GLU A 33 8.26 -2.36 0.97
N VAL A 34 9.04 -3.19 1.65
CA VAL A 34 8.51 -4.07 2.70
C VAL A 34 8.04 -3.28 3.91
N ILE A 35 8.78 -2.25 4.34
CA ILE A 35 8.35 -1.38 5.43
C ILE A 35 7.00 -0.75 5.10
N LYS A 36 6.84 -0.20 3.88
CA LYS A 36 5.55 0.34 3.41
C LYS A 36 4.44 -0.71 3.45
N GLN A 37 4.69 -1.93 2.98
CA GLN A 37 3.68 -3.01 3.03
C GLN A 37 3.30 -3.41 4.45
N LEU A 38 4.25 -3.41 5.40
CA LEU A 38 3.97 -3.69 6.81
C LEU A 38 3.14 -2.58 7.46
N GLU A 39 3.46 -1.30 7.18
CA GLU A 39 2.68 -0.14 7.64
C GLU A 39 1.24 -0.15 7.08
N MET A 40 1.07 -0.60 5.83
CA MET A 40 -0.25 -0.78 5.23
C MET A 40 -1.07 -1.85 5.96
N VAL A 41 -0.45 -2.97 6.35
CA VAL A 41 -1.11 -4.02 7.13
C VAL A 41 -1.58 -3.49 8.48
N ASP A 42 -0.76 -2.71 9.17
CA ASP A 42 -1.14 -2.07 10.43
C ASP A 42 -2.31 -1.12 10.26
N THR A 43 -2.27 -0.30 9.22
CA THR A 43 -3.34 0.62 8.85
C THR A 43 -4.66 -0.12 8.60
N VAL A 44 -4.64 -1.27 7.93
CA VAL A 44 -5.85 -2.10 7.71
C VAL A 44 -6.35 -2.74 9.00
N ALA A 45 -5.43 -3.23 9.84
CA ALA A 45 -5.76 -3.88 11.09
C ALA A 45 -6.44 -2.93 12.07
N GLU A 46 -5.91 -1.72 12.25
CA GLU A 46 -6.49 -0.69 13.12
C GLU A 46 -7.94 -0.37 12.70
N LYS A 47 -8.18 -0.20 11.39
CA LYS A 47 -9.53 0.08 10.84
C LYS A 47 -10.54 -1.01 11.15
N LEU A 48 -10.15 -2.27 10.93
CA LEU A 48 -11.06 -3.37 11.16
C LEU A 48 -11.29 -3.59 12.65
N LYS A 49 -10.30 -3.29 13.50
CA LYS A 49 -10.50 -3.31 14.96
C LYS A 49 -11.48 -2.24 15.41
N GLU A 50 -11.45 -1.03 14.86
CA GLU A 50 -12.46 -0.01 15.16
C GLU A 50 -13.86 -0.47 14.75
N LYS A 51 -13.99 -1.00 13.53
CA LYS A 51 -15.28 -1.52 12.99
C LYS A 51 -15.85 -2.67 13.82
N TYR A 52 -15.00 -3.55 14.35
CA TYR A 52 -15.40 -4.73 15.13
C TYR A 52 -15.16 -4.57 16.64
N SER A 53 -14.91 -3.34 17.11
CA SER A 53 -14.50 -3.02 18.49
C SER A 53 -15.47 -3.50 19.57
N GLN A 54 -16.74 -3.71 19.22
CA GLN A 54 -17.78 -4.19 20.13
C GLN A 54 -17.60 -5.67 20.51
N TYR A 55 -16.76 -6.43 19.80
CA TYR A 55 -16.55 -7.86 20.01
C TYR A 55 -15.05 -8.16 20.14
N GLU A 56 -14.58 -8.35 21.37
CA GLU A 56 -13.15 -8.60 21.67
C GLU A 56 -12.55 -9.74 20.83
N THR A 57 -13.28 -10.85 20.69
CA THR A 57 -12.86 -11.99 19.87
C THR A 57 -12.66 -11.64 18.40
N LEU A 58 -13.47 -10.74 17.84
CA LEU A 58 -13.34 -10.31 16.44
C LEU A 58 -12.15 -9.37 16.27
N SER A 59 -11.91 -8.47 17.24
CA SER A 59 -10.70 -7.63 17.24
C SER A 59 -9.41 -8.47 17.34
N LEU A 60 -9.41 -9.52 18.17
CA LEU A 60 -8.29 -10.46 18.27
C LEU A 60 -8.05 -11.21 16.95
N PHE A 61 -9.12 -11.57 16.23
CA PHE A 61 -8.99 -12.18 14.92
C PHE A 61 -8.38 -11.22 13.89
N VAL A 62 -8.72 -9.92 13.93
CA VAL A 62 -8.08 -8.91 13.08
C VAL A 62 -6.58 -8.79 13.37
N ASP A 63 -6.17 -8.78 14.65
CA ASP A 63 -4.75 -8.80 15.03
C ASP A 63 -4.02 -10.04 14.51
N HIS A 64 -4.71 -11.19 14.51
CA HIS A 64 -4.20 -12.44 13.97
C HIS A 64 -4.02 -12.38 12.44
N LEU A 65 -4.98 -11.81 11.71
CA LEU A 65 -4.88 -11.60 10.27
C LEU A 65 -3.69 -10.70 9.93
N ALA A 66 -3.55 -9.57 10.65
CA ALA A 66 -2.44 -8.64 10.46
C ALA A 66 -1.08 -9.32 10.69
N SER A 67 -0.94 -10.04 11.81
CA SER A 67 0.29 -10.77 12.14
C SER A 67 0.62 -11.83 11.09
N THR A 68 -0.39 -12.55 10.61
CA THR A 68 -0.22 -13.53 9.54
C THR A 68 0.24 -12.84 8.27
N GLU A 69 -0.41 -11.77 7.83
CA GLU A 69 -0.01 -11.02 6.62
C GLU A 69 1.45 -10.57 6.68
N LYS A 70 1.89 -10.00 7.80
CA LYS A 70 3.28 -9.55 7.99
C LYS A 70 4.28 -10.70 7.84
N ILE A 71 4.00 -11.85 8.43
CA ILE A 71 4.83 -13.05 8.27
C ILE A 71 4.94 -13.43 6.79
N PHE A 72 3.82 -13.37 6.05
CA PHE A 72 3.78 -13.72 4.64
C PHE A 72 4.47 -12.68 3.73
N ILE A 73 4.40 -11.38 4.06
CA ILE A 73 5.16 -10.31 3.39
C ILE A 73 6.67 -10.58 3.53
N ILE A 74 7.13 -10.85 4.75
CA ILE A 74 8.54 -11.15 5.03
C ILE A 74 8.95 -12.46 4.33
N ALA A 75 8.12 -13.51 4.42
CA ALA A 75 8.42 -14.82 3.84
C ALA A 75 8.45 -14.79 2.30
N ARG A 76 7.63 -13.97 1.63
CA ARG A 76 7.65 -13.80 0.16
C ARG A 76 8.99 -13.29 -0.37
N GLN A 77 9.78 -12.57 0.43
CA GLN A 77 11.14 -12.20 0.04
C GLN A 77 12.07 -13.41 -0.12
N THR A 78 11.71 -14.55 0.48
CA THR A 78 12.56 -15.74 0.56
C THR A 78 12.07 -16.91 -0.29
N ASN A 79 10.79 -16.98 -0.66
CA ASN A 79 10.26 -18.04 -1.53
C ASN A 79 8.89 -17.73 -2.15
N ALA A 80 8.76 -17.99 -3.46
CA ALA A 80 7.51 -17.88 -4.21
C ALA A 80 6.72 -19.20 -4.14
N GLY A 81 5.79 -19.32 -3.19
CA GLY A 81 4.92 -20.51 -3.07
C GLY A 81 3.93 -20.47 -1.90
N PHE A 82 3.86 -19.35 -1.19
CA PHE A 82 3.21 -19.28 0.11
C PHE A 82 1.69 -19.03 0.05
N ASP A 83 1.13 -18.56 -1.07
CA ASP A 83 -0.28 -18.11 -1.10
C ASP A 83 -1.30 -19.23 -0.86
N LYS A 84 -1.04 -20.44 -1.37
CA LYS A 84 -1.88 -21.63 -1.09
C LYS A 84 -1.76 -22.07 0.37
N THR A 85 -0.58 -21.96 0.96
CA THR A 85 -0.33 -22.29 2.37
C THR A 85 -1.02 -21.29 3.28
N LYS A 86 -0.96 -20.00 2.95
CA LYS A 86 -1.66 -18.92 3.66
C LYS A 86 -3.16 -19.17 3.73
N THR A 87 -3.75 -19.47 2.58
CA THR A 87 -5.20 -19.66 2.46
C THR A 87 -5.66 -20.83 3.33
N LYS A 88 -5.00 -21.99 3.22
CA LYS A 88 -5.34 -23.17 4.04
C LYS A 88 -5.11 -22.96 5.53
N PHE A 89 -4.05 -22.22 5.90
CA PHE A 89 -3.77 -21.86 7.28
C PHE A 89 -4.90 -20.99 7.85
N LEU A 90 -5.30 -19.94 7.13
CA LEU A 90 -6.40 -19.05 7.55
C LEU A 90 -7.74 -19.78 7.62
N GLU A 91 -8.06 -20.63 6.64
CA GLU A 91 -9.28 -21.46 6.65
C GLU A 91 -9.35 -22.34 7.91
N SER A 92 -8.25 -23.00 8.26
CA SER A 92 -8.18 -23.86 9.45
C SER A 92 -8.32 -23.06 10.75
N GLN A 93 -7.74 -21.85 10.81
CA GLN A 93 -7.85 -20.99 11.99
C GLN A 93 -9.26 -20.45 12.19
N MET A 94 -9.93 -20.06 11.11
CA MET A 94 -11.34 -19.62 11.17
C MET A 94 -12.26 -20.74 11.69
N GLU A 95 -12.01 -21.99 11.30
CA GLU A 95 -12.77 -23.15 11.80
C GLU A 95 -12.60 -23.32 13.32
N LEU A 96 -11.34 -23.31 13.80
CA LEU A 96 -11.05 -23.44 15.23
C LEU A 96 -11.64 -22.28 16.04
N MET A 97 -11.47 -21.05 15.58
CA MET A 97 -12.00 -19.87 16.29
C MET A 97 -13.52 -19.84 16.31
N ALA A 98 -14.18 -20.28 15.24
CA ALA A 98 -15.64 -20.39 15.20
C ALA A 98 -16.14 -21.45 16.21
N GLU A 99 -15.45 -22.59 16.30
CA GLU A 99 -15.77 -23.65 17.27
C GLU A 99 -15.58 -23.19 18.72
N GLU A 100 -14.47 -22.49 19.02
CA GLU A 100 -14.14 -22.04 20.37
C GLU A 100 -15.01 -20.87 20.86
N SER A 101 -15.35 -19.93 19.97
CA SER A 101 -16.10 -18.72 20.32
C SER A 101 -17.61 -18.87 20.23
N GLY A 102 -18.09 -19.89 19.50
CA GLY A 102 -19.51 -20.03 19.13
C GLY A 102 -19.99 -18.98 18.10
N ILE A 103 -19.08 -18.19 17.53
CA ILE A 103 -19.38 -17.23 16.46
C ILE A 103 -19.41 -17.97 15.12
N ASP A 104 -20.39 -17.67 14.27
CA ASP A 104 -20.50 -18.29 12.95
C ASP A 104 -19.23 -18.03 12.11
N LYS A 105 -18.65 -19.09 11.53
CA LYS A 105 -17.51 -19.03 10.61
C LYS A 105 -17.69 -17.99 9.50
N LYS A 106 -18.93 -17.76 9.04
CA LYS A 106 -19.24 -16.73 8.04
C LYS A 106 -18.89 -15.31 8.47
N ILE A 107 -18.90 -15.02 9.78
CA ILE A 107 -18.47 -13.72 10.31
C ILE A 107 -16.96 -13.58 10.15
N TYR A 108 -16.19 -14.62 10.43
CA TYR A 108 -14.74 -14.65 10.20
C TYR A 108 -14.40 -14.53 8.71
N GLU A 109 -15.11 -15.26 7.84
CA GLU A 109 -14.96 -15.14 6.39
C GLU A 109 -15.26 -13.73 5.90
N LYS A 110 -16.30 -13.08 6.44
CA LYS A 110 -16.60 -11.68 6.15
C LYS A 110 -15.48 -10.75 6.61
N ILE A 111 -14.89 -10.96 7.79
CA ILE A 111 -13.75 -10.17 8.28
C ILE A 111 -12.53 -10.36 7.38
N LEU A 112 -12.26 -11.60 6.95
CA LEU A 112 -11.18 -11.91 6.01
C LEU A 112 -11.37 -11.18 4.68
N ASN A 113 -12.59 -11.19 4.14
CA ASN A 113 -12.93 -10.46 2.91
C ASN A 113 -12.82 -8.94 3.10
N ASP A 114 -13.31 -8.42 4.23
CA ASP A 114 -13.17 -7.00 4.58
C ASP A 114 -11.67 -6.61 4.68
N PHE A 115 -10.82 -7.48 5.21
CA PHE A 115 -9.36 -7.31 5.30
C PHE A 115 -8.69 -7.29 3.94
N ALA A 116 -9.04 -8.24 3.06
CA ALA A 116 -8.53 -8.28 1.70
C ALA A 116 -8.92 -7.01 0.92
N ASN A 117 -10.19 -6.64 0.96
CA ASN A 117 -10.71 -5.44 0.29
C ASN A 117 -10.08 -4.15 0.81
N ALA A 118 -9.88 -4.04 2.14
CA ALA A 118 -9.20 -2.89 2.73
C ALA A 118 -7.73 -2.83 2.30
N SER A 119 -7.05 -3.99 2.27
CA SER A 119 -5.65 -4.08 1.81
C SER A 119 -5.50 -3.66 0.34
N ASP A 120 -6.40 -4.11 -0.54
CA ASP A 120 -6.39 -3.74 -1.95
C ASP A 120 -6.64 -2.24 -2.16
N ASN A 121 -7.56 -1.64 -1.40
CA ASN A 121 -7.82 -0.20 -1.46
C ASN A 121 -6.60 0.62 -0.99
N VAL A 122 -5.97 0.23 0.13
CA VAL A 122 -4.77 0.91 0.64
C VAL A 122 -3.61 0.78 -0.36
N LEU A 123 -3.46 -0.38 -1.01
CA LEU A 123 -2.45 -0.61 -2.04
C LEU A 123 -2.70 0.27 -3.26
N ALA A 124 -3.94 0.32 -3.77
CA ALA A 124 -4.30 1.15 -4.91
C ALA A 124 -3.99 2.64 -4.64
N ILE A 125 -4.41 3.16 -3.47
CA ILE A 125 -4.13 4.54 -3.05
C ILE A 125 -2.61 4.80 -3.02
N SER A 126 -1.83 3.89 -2.46
CA SER A 126 -0.38 4.04 -2.34
C SER A 126 0.32 4.00 -3.70
N VAL A 127 -0.06 3.09 -4.59
CA VAL A 127 0.50 2.98 -5.94
C VAL A 127 0.20 4.21 -6.79
N ILE A 128 -1.05 4.69 -6.75
CA ILE A 128 -1.47 5.91 -7.47
C ILE A 128 -0.67 7.12 -6.97
N ALA A 129 -0.54 7.27 -5.64
CA ALA A 129 0.26 8.33 -5.05
C ALA A 129 1.72 8.30 -5.54
N GLU A 130 2.39 7.14 -5.50
CA GLU A 130 3.77 7.01 -5.97
C GLU A 130 3.91 7.25 -7.49
N ASN A 131 2.92 6.86 -8.29
CA ASN A 131 2.87 7.17 -9.72
C ASN A 131 2.81 8.67 -9.96
N LEU A 132 1.87 9.36 -9.31
CA LEU A 132 1.72 10.81 -9.44
C LEU A 132 2.97 11.54 -8.92
N LYS A 133 3.55 11.10 -7.80
CA LYS A 133 4.81 11.69 -7.30
C LYS A 133 5.92 11.63 -8.34
N ARG A 134 6.07 10.51 -9.04
CA ARG A 134 7.05 10.38 -10.13
C ARG A 134 6.77 11.34 -11.29
N GLN A 135 5.50 11.58 -11.62
CA GLN A 135 5.09 12.47 -12.71
C GLN A 135 5.28 13.97 -12.38
N TYR A 136 5.07 14.35 -11.11
CA TYR A 136 5.07 15.76 -10.69
C TYR A 136 6.38 16.21 -10.01
N ARG A 137 7.27 15.29 -9.60
CA ARG A 137 8.53 15.60 -8.89
C ARG A 137 9.39 16.68 -9.56
N ASN A 138 9.45 16.71 -10.89
CA ASN A 138 10.34 17.61 -11.64
C ASN A 138 9.61 18.82 -12.26
N ARG A 139 8.36 19.08 -11.86
CA ARG A 139 7.59 20.24 -12.35
C ARG A 139 7.86 21.48 -11.50
N GLU A 140 7.48 22.64 -12.03
CA GLU A 140 7.42 23.88 -11.27
C GLU A 140 6.44 23.69 -10.09
N GLY A 141 6.86 24.07 -8.88
CA GLY A 141 6.09 23.77 -7.65
C GLY A 141 6.14 22.29 -7.24
N GLY A 142 7.14 21.53 -7.71
CA GLY A 142 7.23 20.09 -7.53
C GLY A 142 7.17 19.64 -6.07
N GLU A 143 7.83 20.35 -5.14
CA GLU A 143 7.81 19.98 -3.71
C GLU A 143 6.39 20.08 -3.11
N ASP A 144 5.68 21.18 -3.38
CA ASP A 144 4.31 21.36 -2.92
C ASP A 144 3.34 20.42 -3.63
N CYS A 145 3.59 20.07 -4.89
CA CYS A 145 2.86 19.00 -5.58
C CYS A 145 3.04 17.65 -4.88
N LEU A 146 4.27 17.29 -4.48
CA LEU A 146 4.54 16.06 -3.73
C LEU A 146 3.84 16.09 -2.37
N GLN A 147 3.91 17.22 -1.65
CA GLN A 147 3.22 17.41 -0.38
C GLN A 147 1.70 17.29 -0.55
N PHE A 148 1.15 17.81 -1.64
CA PHE A 148 -0.28 17.69 -1.95
C PHE A 148 -0.69 16.24 -2.23
N ILE A 149 0.12 15.49 -2.97
CA ILE A 149 -0.14 14.07 -3.25
C ILE A 149 -0.09 13.25 -1.95
N ASP A 150 0.88 13.52 -1.08
CA ASP A 150 0.94 12.89 0.25
C ASP A 150 -0.29 13.23 1.08
N TYR A 151 -0.73 14.49 1.06
CA TYR A 151 -1.94 14.89 1.75
C TYR A 151 -3.19 14.15 1.24
N ILE A 152 -3.36 14.03 -0.09
CA ILE A 152 -4.47 13.25 -0.68
C ILE A 152 -4.41 11.81 -0.22
N LYS A 153 -3.24 11.17 -0.29
CA LYS A 153 -3.03 9.79 0.15
C LYS A 153 -3.47 9.61 1.60
N GLU A 154 -2.94 10.42 2.51
CA GLU A 154 -3.26 10.32 3.94
C GLU A 154 -4.74 10.65 4.23
N ALA A 155 -5.30 11.66 3.56
CA ALA A 155 -6.72 11.98 3.67
C ALA A 155 -7.62 10.82 3.22
N LEU A 156 -7.35 10.23 2.06
CA LEU A 156 -8.11 9.08 1.54
C LEU A 156 -7.97 7.86 2.45
N LEU A 157 -6.78 7.62 3.00
CA LEU A 157 -6.56 6.55 3.97
C LEU A 157 -7.33 6.81 5.27
N ALA A 158 -7.37 8.04 5.77
CA ALA A 158 -8.15 8.40 6.94
C ALA A 158 -9.66 8.28 6.70
N PHE A 159 -10.16 8.69 5.54
CA PHE A 159 -11.58 8.55 5.19
C PHE A 159 -12.00 7.09 4.94
N ALA A 160 -11.08 6.23 4.55
CA ALA A 160 -11.32 4.79 4.54
C ALA A 160 -11.56 4.20 5.95
N ASN A 161 -11.28 4.96 7.03
CA ASN A 161 -11.54 4.57 8.42
C ASN A 161 -12.95 4.93 8.88
N ILE A 162 -13.65 5.84 8.19
CA ILE A 162 -14.98 6.27 8.62
C ILE A 162 -15.99 5.20 8.22
N THR A 163 -16.33 4.35 9.19
CA THR A 163 -17.53 3.52 9.09
C THR A 163 -18.74 4.45 9.22
N SER A 164 -19.69 4.28 8.31
CA SER A 164 -20.87 5.14 8.06
C SER A 164 -21.91 5.16 9.19
N ASN A 165 -21.49 5.07 10.45
CA ASN A 165 -22.39 4.92 11.57
C ASN A 165 -22.87 6.28 12.13
N ASP A 166 -22.14 7.37 11.89
CA ASP A 166 -22.46 8.71 12.43
C ASP A 166 -22.70 9.81 11.38
N LEU A 167 -22.25 9.64 10.13
CA LEU A 167 -22.40 10.62 9.05
C LEU A 167 -22.90 9.95 7.77
N GLY A 168 -23.76 10.64 7.03
CA GLY A 168 -24.18 10.20 5.71
C GLY A 168 -22.99 10.14 4.74
N TRP A 169 -22.96 9.17 3.83
CA TRP A 169 -21.90 9.05 2.81
C TRP A 169 -21.67 10.35 2.03
N ASP A 170 -22.73 11.11 1.77
CA ASP A 170 -22.65 12.41 1.08
C ASP A 170 -21.95 13.49 1.92
N GLU A 171 -22.13 13.47 3.24
CA GLU A 171 -21.48 14.41 4.17
C GLU A 171 -19.98 14.10 4.32
N ILE A 172 -19.62 12.82 4.34
CA ILE A 172 -18.23 12.37 4.35
C ILE A 172 -17.51 12.80 3.08
N GLU A 173 -18.13 12.62 1.92
CA GLU A 173 -17.52 13.00 0.64
C GLU A 173 -17.42 14.52 0.49
N ALA A 174 -18.41 15.28 0.97
CA ALA A 174 -18.37 16.73 1.01
C ALA A 174 -17.24 17.26 1.91
N GLU A 175 -17.08 16.69 3.10
CA GLU A 175 -16.00 17.07 4.02
C GLU A 175 -14.62 16.70 3.46
N LYS A 176 -14.50 15.51 2.85
CA LYS A 176 -13.29 15.09 2.15
C LYS A 176 -12.89 16.07 1.05
N LEU A 177 -13.85 16.48 0.22
CA LEU A 177 -13.60 17.48 -0.83
C LEU A 177 -13.17 18.81 -0.22
N ARG A 178 -13.86 19.27 0.83
CA ARG A 178 -13.56 20.54 1.51
C ARG A 178 -12.12 20.59 2.02
N ILE A 179 -11.66 19.57 2.74
CA ILE A 179 -10.31 19.58 3.30
C ILE A 179 -9.23 19.52 2.21
N ILE A 180 -9.51 18.82 1.11
CA ILE A 180 -8.62 18.73 -0.05
C ILE A 180 -8.53 20.10 -0.74
N GLU A 181 -9.65 20.78 -0.97
CA GLU A 181 -9.67 22.13 -1.55
C GLU A 181 -8.97 23.16 -0.66
N ASP A 182 -9.12 23.07 0.66
CA ASP A 182 -8.43 23.97 1.59
C ASP A 182 -6.91 23.75 1.56
N LYS A 183 -6.45 22.50 1.41
CA LYS A 183 -5.03 22.22 1.20
C LYS A 183 -4.52 22.75 -0.15
N MET A 184 -5.32 22.66 -1.22
CA MET A 184 -4.96 23.25 -2.51
C MET A 184 -4.71 24.75 -2.39
N LYS A 185 -5.65 25.49 -1.78
CA LYS A 185 -5.52 26.95 -1.58
C LYS A 185 -4.30 27.32 -0.77
N LEU A 186 -3.97 26.52 0.25
CA LEU A 186 -2.80 26.75 1.09
C LEU A 186 -1.50 26.60 0.31
N LEU A 187 -1.39 25.55 -0.51
CA LEU A 187 -0.17 25.25 -1.27
C LEU A 187 -0.01 26.12 -2.52
N SER A 188 -1.10 26.66 -3.07
CA SER A 188 -1.06 27.55 -4.23
C SER A 188 -1.03 29.03 -3.85
N ALA A 189 -0.79 29.39 -2.59
CA ALA A 189 -0.99 30.75 -2.08
C ALA A 189 -0.02 31.78 -2.68
N ASP A 190 1.18 31.34 -3.05
CA ASP A 190 2.21 32.13 -3.73
C ASP A 190 2.15 32.01 -5.27
N GLY A 191 1.17 31.25 -5.78
CA GLY A 191 0.99 30.96 -7.20
C GLY A 191 1.84 29.81 -7.74
N ASN A 192 2.61 29.13 -6.90
CA ASN A 192 3.50 28.06 -7.33
C ASN A 192 3.46 26.85 -6.35
N PRO A 193 2.71 25.78 -6.67
CA PRO A 193 2.09 25.48 -7.96
C PRO A 193 0.76 26.23 -8.16
N GLU A 194 0.39 26.43 -9.42
CA GLU A 194 -0.93 26.96 -9.76
C GLU A 194 -2.03 26.03 -9.21
N ILE A 195 -3.11 26.62 -8.71
CA ILE A 195 -4.24 25.85 -8.14
C ILE A 195 -4.83 24.84 -9.13
N GLU A 196 -4.79 25.14 -10.44
CA GLU A 196 -5.25 24.24 -11.49
C GLU A 196 -4.33 23.02 -11.67
N THR A 197 -3.04 23.14 -11.34
CA THR A 197 -2.12 22.00 -11.30
C THR A 197 -2.53 21.05 -10.16
N LEU A 198 -2.80 21.60 -8.97
CA LEU A 198 -3.26 20.79 -7.83
C LEU A 198 -4.63 20.16 -8.09
N ARG A 199 -5.55 20.90 -8.74
CA ARG A 199 -6.85 20.35 -9.17
C ARG A 199 -6.68 19.20 -10.15
N SER A 200 -5.77 19.32 -11.11
CA SER A 200 -5.47 18.27 -12.09
C SER A 200 -4.91 17.01 -11.41
N ILE A 201 -3.98 17.17 -10.46
CA ILE A 201 -3.46 16.06 -9.64
C ILE A 201 -4.61 15.31 -8.94
N TYR A 202 -5.54 16.03 -8.33
CA TYR A 202 -6.65 15.41 -7.61
C TYR A 202 -7.63 14.65 -8.54
N GLU A 203 -7.96 15.22 -9.70
CA GLU A 203 -8.81 14.55 -10.68
C GLU A 203 -8.13 13.32 -11.30
N GLU A 204 -6.81 13.40 -11.59
CA GLU A 204 -6.02 12.24 -12.01
C GLU A 204 -6.05 11.13 -10.95
N PHE A 205 -5.85 11.48 -9.68
CA PHE A 205 -5.92 10.52 -8.57
C PHE A 205 -7.28 9.81 -8.52
N LYS A 206 -8.38 10.57 -8.57
CA LYS A 206 -9.75 10.01 -8.55
C LYS A 206 -9.99 9.08 -9.73
N LYS A 207 -9.59 9.51 -10.93
CA LYS A 207 -9.77 8.73 -12.16
C LYS A 207 -9.03 7.40 -12.08
N GLU A 208 -7.76 7.40 -11.68
CA GLU A 208 -6.98 6.15 -11.53
C GLU A 208 -7.61 5.23 -10.48
N LEU A 209 -8.15 5.78 -9.39
CA LEU A 209 -8.81 4.99 -8.34
C LEU A 209 -10.11 4.34 -8.84
N GLU A 210 -10.90 5.02 -9.67
CA GLU A 210 -12.08 4.44 -10.32
C GLU A 210 -11.74 3.35 -11.34
N GLU A 211 -10.66 3.52 -12.10
CA GLU A 211 -10.18 2.52 -13.06
C GLU A 211 -9.69 1.24 -12.37
N GLN A 212 -9.01 1.37 -11.22
CA GLN A 212 -8.60 0.23 -10.39
C GLN A 212 -9.80 -0.55 -9.85
N LYS A 213 -10.83 0.16 -9.35
CA LYS A 213 -12.07 -0.47 -8.87
C LYS A 213 -12.75 -1.28 -9.98
N LYS A 214 -12.94 -0.68 -11.16
CA LYS A 214 -13.52 -1.35 -12.34
C LYS A 214 -12.71 -2.58 -12.77
N THR A 215 -11.39 -2.56 -12.63
CA THR A 215 -10.53 -3.68 -13.01
C THR A 215 -10.68 -4.85 -12.02
N ASN A 216 -10.76 -4.55 -10.73
CA ASN A 216 -10.93 -5.57 -9.68
C ASN A 216 -12.32 -6.21 -9.71
N ASP A 217 -13.38 -5.43 -10.00
CA ASP A 217 -14.75 -5.95 -10.12
C ASP A 217 -14.85 -6.94 -11.30
N ASN A 218 -14.27 -6.59 -12.46
CA ASN A 218 -14.27 -7.46 -13.65
C ASN A 218 -13.45 -8.76 -13.49
N GLN A 219 -12.40 -8.76 -12.66
CA GLN A 219 -11.64 -9.98 -12.36
C GLN A 219 -12.39 -10.91 -11.40
N THR A 220 -13.13 -10.33 -10.46
CA THR A 220 -13.95 -11.07 -9.50
C THR A 220 -15.11 -11.80 -10.19
N GLU A 221 -15.74 -11.16 -11.18
CA GLU A 221 -16.81 -11.76 -11.99
C GLU A 221 -16.31 -12.91 -12.89
N LYS A 222 -15.13 -12.80 -13.50
CA LYS A 222 -14.53 -13.89 -14.30
C LYS A 222 -14.20 -15.12 -13.45
N ASN A 223 -13.62 -14.93 -12.27
CA ASN A 223 -13.26 -16.03 -11.38
C ASN A 223 -14.47 -16.74 -10.78
N ALA A 224 -15.64 -16.10 -10.76
CA ALA A 224 -16.92 -16.69 -10.34
C ALA A 224 -17.62 -17.49 -11.46
N GLN A 225 -17.31 -17.22 -12.73
CA GLN A 225 -17.85 -17.96 -13.89
C GLN A 225 -17.04 -19.21 -14.25
N ASP A 226 -15.77 -19.26 -13.81
CA ASP A 226 -14.87 -20.41 -14.03
C ASP A 226 -14.92 -21.46 -12.88
N LYS A 227 -15.87 -21.35 -11.94
CA LYS A 227 -16.16 -22.33 -10.87
C LYS A 227 -17.53 -22.98 -11.06
#